data_AF-A0A101VRL4-F1
#
_entry.id   AF-A0A101VRL4-F1
#
_cell.length_a   1.000
_cell.length_b   1.000
_cell.length_c   1.000
_cell.angle_alpha   90.00
_cell.angle_beta   90.00
_cell.angle_gamma   90.00
#
_symmetry.space_group_name_H-M   'P 1'
#
loop_
_entity.id
_entity.type
_entity.pdbx_description
1 polymer ?
#
loop_
_entity_poly.entity_id
_entity_poly.type
_entity_poly.pdbx_seq_one_letter_code
_entity_poly.pdbx_strand_id
1 'polypeptide(L)'
;MTVNIELEQAQSFLNYFKTLDATVYSYTIDATDAQNLFVTDSIEIIFGLSKLEFNMNTWKKFVHPQDRNKVNRWRKLVHSKLESGVIQYRITHSDGSIRWLEDHLTVVTTIESQNVFLGIIIDITAKKEYEQQIEYMAFNDTLTGLPNRNMLSSYFPKAIARCKRKNTKLAIMYIDLDKFKNVNDTFGHDIGDLLLKQVAQRLLECVRQGDIVTRQGGDEFVILLEDTNIQILQEIAKRILVWIAEPFIIEMEKISVSASIGISIYPEHGEDLDTLTRLADEAMFECKASSIYQFYK
;
A
#
# COMPACT_ATOMS: atom_id res chain seq x y z
N MET A 1 -45.63 30.27 6.07
CA MET A 1 -44.42 30.43 6.89
C MET A 1 -43.64 29.11 6.97
N THR A 2 -44.29 27.98 7.28
CA THR A 2 -43.68 26.63 7.34
C THR A 2 -43.07 26.14 6.01
N VAL A 3 -43.74 26.37 4.88
CA VAL A 3 -43.25 25.97 3.54
C VAL A 3 -41.91 26.63 3.16
N ASN A 4 -41.69 27.89 3.59
CA ASN A 4 -40.42 28.58 3.33
C ASN A 4 -39.29 28.01 4.20
N ILE A 5 -39.58 27.60 5.43
CA ILE A 5 -38.59 27.00 6.34
C ILE A 5 -38.14 25.63 5.82
N GLU A 6 -39.07 24.80 5.32
CA GLU A 6 -38.73 23.50 4.72
C GLU A 6 -37.91 23.66 3.43
N LEU A 7 -38.21 24.65 2.60
CA LEU A 7 -37.45 24.95 1.38
C LEU A 7 -36.03 25.45 1.70
N GLU A 8 -35.87 26.33 2.68
CA GLU A 8 -34.58 26.82 3.15
C GLU A 8 -33.74 25.70 3.78
N GLN A 9 -34.35 24.80 4.55
CA GLN A 9 -33.70 23.61 5.10
C GLN A 9 -33.21 22.67 3.99
N ALA A 10 -34.06 22.39 2.98
CA ALA A 10 -33.68 21.55 1.84
C ALA A 10 -32.49 22.15 1.06
N GLN A 11 -32.50 23.46 0.82
CA GLN A 11 -31.37 24.15 0.18
C GLN A 11 -30.09 24.10 1.04
N SER A 12 -30.22 24.24 2.37
CA SER A 12 -29.11 24.12 3.30
C SER A 12 -28.49 22.72 3.30
N PHE A 13 -29.32 21.66 3.23
CA PHE A 13 -28.85 20.28 3.07
C PHE A 13 -28.10 20.07 1.76
N LEU A 14 -28.62 20.58 0.64
CA LEU A 14 -27.94 20.47 -0.66
C LEU A 14 -26.59 21.21 -0.66
N ASN A 15 -26.51 22.38 -0.02
CA ASN A 15 -25.24 23.11 0.13
C ASN A 15 -24.25 22.37 1.03
N TYR A 16 -24.71 21.70 2.09
CA TYR A 16 -23.85 20.85 2.92
C TYR A 16 -23.24 19.70 2.09
N PHE A 17 -24.03 19.01 1.27
CA PHE A 17 -23.48 17.96 0.41
C PHE A 17 -22.50 18.47 -0.65
N LYS A 18 -22.67 19.71 -1.14
CA LYS A 18 -21.66 20.37 -1.98
C LYS A 18 -20.31 20.50 -1.28
N THR A 19 -20.28 20.78 0.02
CA THR A 19 -19.02 20.89 0.79
C THR A 19 -18.35 19.55 1.10
N LEU A 20 -19.08 18.43 0.94
CA LEU A 20 -18.56 17.07 1.16
C LEU A 20 -18.09 16.38 -0.13
N ASP A 21 -17.99 17.12 -1.24
CA ASP A 21 -17.78 16.57 -2.59
C ASP A 21 -18.75 15.42 -2.91
N ALA A 22 -19.93 15.47 -2.30
CA ALA A 22 -20.95 14.45 -2.42
C ALA A 22 -21.98 14.87 -3.48
N THR A 23 -22.32 13.94 -4.37
CA THR A 23 -23.39 14.15 -5.33
C THR A 23 -24.68 13.53 -4.83
N VAL A 24 -25.72 14.32 -4.68
CA VAL A 24 -27.07 13.83 -4.42
C VAL A 24 -27.77 13.61 -5.75
N TYR A 25 -28.44 12.48 -5.91
CA TYR A 25 -29.23 12.17 -7.10
C TYR A 25 -30.56 11.52 -6.76
N SER A 26 -31.56 11.65 -7.62
CA SER A 26 -32.80 10.91 -7.47
C SER A 26 -33.43 10.56 -8.82
N TYR A 27 -34.19 9.47 -8.86
CA TYR A 27 -35.01 9.09 -10.02
C TYR A 27 -36.21 8.24 -9.62
N THR A 28 -37.29 8.36 -10.40
CA THR A 28 -38.53 7.58 -10.23
C THR A 28 -38.39 6.16 -10.78
N ILE A 29 -39.11 5.21 -10.19
CA ILE A 29 -39.04 3.78 -10.57
C ILE A 29 -39.75 3.47 -11.89
N ASP A 30 -40.85 4.19 -12.19
CA ASP A 30 -41.75 3.88 -13.32
C ASP A 30 -41.37 4.57 -14.65
N ALA A 31 -40.32 5.38 -14.67
CA ALA A 31 -39.91 6.07 -15.89
C ALA A 31 -39.04 5.17 -16.77
N THR A 32 -39.60 4.77 -17.91
CA THR A 32 -38.88 4.14 -19.03
C THR A 32 -37.87 5.07 -19.70
N ASP A 33 -37.75 6.34 -19.27
CA ASP A 33 -36.86 7.31 -19.88
C ASP A 33 -36.05 8.14 -18.87
N ALA A 34 -34.86 8.50 -19.31
CA ALA A 34 -33.83 9.26 -18.61
C ALA A 34 -34.21 10.70 -18.20
N GLN A 35 -35.50 11.07 -18.23
CA GLN A 35 -35.98 12.44 -18.01
C GLN A 35 -36.26 12.82 -16.55
N ASN A 36 -36.28 11.86 -15.61
CA ASN A 36 -36.55 12.12 -14.19
C ASN A 36 -35.31 12.03 -13.30
N LEU A 37 -34.11 12.14 -13.86
CA LEU A 37 -32.88 12.14 -13.07
C LEU A 37 -32.59 13.55 -12.53
N PHE A 38 -32.72 13.71 -11.23
CA PHE A 38 -32.12 14.84 -10.52
C PHE A 38 -30.69 14.49 -10.12
N VAL A 39 -29.75 15.42 -10.27
CA VAL A 39 -28.37 15.34 -9.76
C VAL A 39 -27.93 16.73 -9.29
N THR A 40 -27.07 16.79 -8.26
CA THR A 40 -26.41 18.03 -7.85
C THR A 40 -25.22 18.36 -8.75
N ASP A 41 -24.77 19.62 -8.72
CA ASP A 41 -23.67 20.11 -9.58
C ASP A 41 -22.32 19.44 -9.27
N SER A 42 -22.17 18.87 -8.08
CA SER A 42 -20.98 18.09 -7.69
C SER A 42 -20.72 16.88 -8.61
N ILE A 43 -21.70 16.46 -9.41
CA ILE A 43 -21.51 15.39 -10.41
C ILE A 43 -20.42 15.75 -11.43
N GLU A 44 -20.26 17.05 -11.72
CA GLU A 44 -19.25 17.54 -12.66
C GLU A 44 -17.84 17.31 -12.11
N ILE A 45 -17.66 17.41 -10.80
CA ILE A 45 -16.38 17.13 -10.13
C ILE A 45 -16.08 15.64 -10.13
N ILE A 46 -17.09 14.79 -9.86
CA ILE A 46 -16.90 13.34 -9.73
C ILE A 46 -16.64 12.68 -11.09
N PHE A 47 -17.34 13.10 -12.15
CA PHE A 47 -17.27 12.47 -13.47
C PHE A 47 -16.48 13.28 -14.50
N GLY A 48 -16.23 14.57 -14.24
CA GLY A 48 -15.55 15.46 -15.19
C GLY A 48 -16.37 15.71 -16.45
N LEU A 49 -17.69 15.68 -16.32
CA LEU A 49 -18.68 15.89 -17.38
C LEU A 49 -19.66 16.96 -16.97
N SER A 50 -20.20 17.72 -17.92
CA SER A 50 -21.27 18.65 -17.59
C SER A 50 -22.49 17.91 -17.04
N LYS A 51 -23.12 18.48 -16.02
CA LYS A 51 -24.37 18.00 -15.44
C LYS A 51 -25.47 17.82 -16.50
N LEU A 52 -25.48 18.68 -17.52
CA LEU A 52 -26.44 18.61 -18.62
C LEU A 52 -26.26 17.36 -19.49
N GLU A 53 -25.04 16.83 -19.57
CA GLU A 53 -24.69 15.63 -20.34
C GLU A 53 -24.79 14.35 -19.50
N PHE A 54 -24.92 14.51 -18.18
CA PHE A 54 -24.98 13.39 -17.25
C PHE A 54 -26.37 12.74 -17.27
N ASN A 55 -26.38 11.43 -17.54
CA ASN A 55 -27.58 10.59 -17.46
C ASN A 55 -27.19 9.15 -17.10
N MET A 56 -28.19 8.29 -16.89
CA MET A 56 -27.97 6.88 -16.52
C MET A 56 -27.16 6.07 -17.54
N ASN A 57 -27.22 6.40 -18.83
CA ASN A 57 -26.41 5.73 -19.84
C ASN A 57 -24.96 6.23 -19.81
N THR A 58 -24.76 7.53 -19.59
CA THR A 58 -23.45 8.12 -19.39
C THR A 58 -22.78 7.53 -18.15
N TRP A 59 -23.47 7.48 -17.01
CA TRP A 59 -22.97 6.84 -15.78
C TRP A 59 -22.46 5.41 -16.03
N LYS A 60 -23.26 4.56 -16.70
CA LYS A 60 -22.87 3.16 -17.01
C LYS A 60 -21.58 3.07 -17.84
N LYS A 61 -21.32 4.04 -18.73
CA LYS A 61 -20.09 4.07 -19.54
C LYS A 61 -18.86 4.35 -18.69
N PHE A 62 -18.99 5.22 -17.70
CA PHE A 62 -17.92 5.62 -16.78
C PHE A 62 -17.58 4.53 -15.76
N VAL A 63 -18.53 3.64 -15.42
CA VAL A 63 -18.22 2.48 -14.55
C VAL A 63 -17.07 1.67 -15.15
N HIS A 64 -16.03 1.49 -14.33
CA HIS A 64 -14.80 0.81 -14.69
C HIS A 64 -15.12 -0.60 -15.23
N PRO A 65 -14.49 -1.07 -16.32
CA PRO A 65 -14.86 -2.32 -16.99
C PRO A 65 -14.95 -3.55 -16.07
N GLN A 66 -14.03 -3.67 -15.11
CA GLN A 66 -14.00 -4.78 -14.16
C GLN A 66 -15.16 -4.75 -13.14
N ASP A 67 -15.76 -3.58 -12.90
CA ASP A 67 -16.78 -3.39 -11.87
C ASP A 67 -18.21 -3.40 -12.45
N ARG A 68 -18.36 -3.31 -13.77
CA ARG A 68 -19.67 -3.27 -14.46
C ARG A 68 -20.58 -4.43 -14.08
N ASN A 69 -20.06 -5.66 -14.00
CA ASN A 69 -20.85 -6.83 -13.63
C ASN A 69 -21.36 -6.75 -12.17
N LYS A 70 -20.51 -6.27 -11.25
CA LYS A 70 -20.86 -6.06 -9.85
C LYS A 70 -21.96 -5.00 -9.72
N VAL A 71 -21.75 -3.84 -10.33
CA VAL A 71 -22.70 -2.71 -10.31
C VAL A 71 -24.05 -3.10 -10.93
N ASN A 72 -24.05 -3.79 -12.07
CA ASN A 72 -25.28 -4.24 -12.72
C ASN A 72 -26.07 -5.24 -11.87
N ARG A 73 -25.40 -6.18 -11.19
CA ARG A 73 -26.06 -7.14 -10.30
C ARG A 73 -26.67 -6.44 -9.09
N TRP A 74 -25.90 -5.56 -8.45
CA TRP A 74 -26.37 -4.78 -7.31
C TRP A 74 -27.58 -3.93 -7.67
N ARG A 75 -27.52 -3.20 -8.80
CA ARG A 75 -28.63 -2.37 -9.29
C ARG A 75 -29.90 -3.20 -9.53
N LYS A 76 -29.78 -4.37 -10.17
CA LYS A 76 -30.92 -5.29 -10.36
C LYS A 76 -31.53 -5.72 -9.03
N LEU A 77 -30.70 -6.02 -8.03
CA LEU A 77 -31.16 -6.45 -6.71
C LEU A 77 -31.97 -5.35 -6.01
N VAL A 78 -31.38 -4.16 -5.84
CA VAL A 78 -32.02 -3.02 -5.15
C VAL A 78 -33.29 -2.56 -5.88
N HIS A 79 -33.31 -2.60 -7.21
CA HIS A 79 -34.51 -2.31 -8.01
C HIS A 79 -35.60 -3.36 -7.83
N SER A 80 -35.26 -4.65 -7.90
CA SER A 80 -36.25 -5.74 -7.82
C SER A 80 -36.92 -5.85 -6.45
N LYS A 81 -36.20 -5.47 -5.38
CA LYS A 81 -36.67 -5.59 -4.01
C LYS A 81 -37.18 -4.30 -3.41
N LEU A 82 -36.98 -3.16 -4.08
CA LEU A 82 -37.23 -1.83 -3.53
C LEU A 82 -36.50 -1.62 -2.18
N GLU A 83 -35.25 -2.09 -2.12
CA GLU A 83 -34.43 -2.04 -0.91
C GLU A 83 -33.34 -0.97 -1.02
N SER A 84 -33.07 -0.29 0.10
CA SER A 84 -31.90 0.56 0.27
C SER A 84 -30.62 -0.28 0.29
N GLY A 85 -29.51 0.29 -0.16
CA GLY A 85 -28.23 -0.40 -0.17
C GLY A 85 -27.06 0.52 -0.42
N VAL A 86 -25.86 0.00 -0.18
CA VAL A 86 -24.60 0.71 -0.43
C VAL A 86 -23.73 -0.13 -1.35
N ILE A 87 -23.03 0.51 -2.29
CA ILE A 87 -22.03 -0.13 -3.14
C ILE A 87 -20.81 0.76 -3.30
N GLN A 88 -19.63 0.15 -3.21
CA GLN A 88 -18.38 0.78 -3.64
C GLN A 88 -17.96 0.25 -5.01
N TYR A 89 -17.59 1.13 -5.94
CA TYR A 89 -17.12 0.77 -7.28
C TYR A 89 -16.22 1.84 -7.88
N ARG A 90 -15.46 1.45 -8.90
CA ARG A 90 -14.59 2.35 -9.65
C ARG A 90 -15.29 2.97 -10.85
N ILE A 91 -14.94 4.22 -11.14
CA ILE A 91 -15.20 4.87 -12.42
C ILE A 91 -13.87 5.25 -13.10
N THR A 92 -13.93 5.39 -14.42
CA THR A 92 -12.90 6.07 -15.20
C THR A 92 -13.37 7.50 -15.43
N HIS A 93 -12.73 8.46 -14.79
CA HIS A 93 -13.01 9.89 -14.93
C HIS A 93 -12.72 10.37 -16.38
N SER A 94 -13.24 11.54 -16.77
CA SER A 94 -13.10 12.03 -18.15
C SER A 94 -11.65 12.30 -18.58
N ASP A 95 -10.75 12.56 -17.62
CA ASP A 95 -9.30 12.67 -17.86
C ASP A 95 -8.56 11.31 -17.90
N GLY A 96 -9.27 10.20 -17.71
CA GLY A 96 -8.72 8.84 -17.71
C GLY A 96 -8.27 8.32 -16.34
N SER A 97 -8.26 9.16 -15.29
CA SER A 97 -7.96 8.72 -13.92
C SER A 97 -9.03 7.77 -13.38
N ILE A 98 -8.64 6.92 -12.42
CA ILE A 98 -9.57 6.02 -11.73
C ILE A 98 -10.03 6.69 -10.44
N ARG A 99 -11.34 6.76 -10.23
CA ARG A 99 -11.93 7.19 -8.96
C ARG A 99 -12.72 6.07 -8.31
N TRP A 100 -12.67 6.01 -6.99
CA TRP A 100 -13.49 5.12 -6.18
C TRP A 100 -14.70 5.86 -5.65
N LEU A 101 -15.88 5.34 -5.93
CA LEU A 101 -17.14 5.90 -5.46
C LEU A 101 -17.77 4.97 -4.43
N GLU A 102 -18.36 5.56 -3.40
CA GLU A 102 -19.33 4.92 -2.52
C GLU A 102 -20.70 5.50 -2.79
N ASP A 103 -21.62 4.66 -3.22
CA ASP A 103 -22.97 5.04 -3.64
C ASP A 103 -23.98 4.47 -2.66
N HIS A 104 -24.60 5.36 -1.91
CA HIS A 104 -25.67 5.07 -0.97
C HIS A 104 -26.99 5.30 -1.68
N LEU A 105 -27.83 4.28 -1.74
CA LEU A 105 -29.14 4.35 -2.38
C LEU A 105 -30.21 4.01 -1.36
N THR A 106 -31.26 4.82 -1.30
CA THR A 106 -32.41 4.63 -0.43
C THR A 106 -33.69 4.76 -1.23
N VAL A 107 -34.70 3.97 -0.89
CA VAL A 107 -36.05 4.08 -1.45
C VAL A 107 -36.90 4.94 -0.52
N VAL A 108 -37.52 5.96 -1.09
CA VAL A 108 -38.45 6.86 -0.39
C VAL A 108 -39.76 6.87 -1.13
N THR A 109 -40.87 6.76 -0.41
CA THR A 109 -42.21 6.94 -0.96
C THR A 109 -42.61 8.40 -0.79
N THR A 110 -42.93 9.06 -1.90
CA THR A 110 -43.37 10.46 -1.91
C THR A 110 -44.77 10.61 -1.31
N ILE A 111 -45.17 11.85 -1.03
CA ILE A 111 -46.52 12.19 -0.57
C ILE A 111 -47.59 11.74 -1.59
N GLU A 112 -47.23 11.71 -2.87
CA GLU A 112 -48.08 11.23 -3.98
C GLU A 112 -48.08 9.69 -4.10
N SER A 113 -47.57 8.96 -3.10
CA SER A 113 -47.45 7.50 -3.08
C SER A 113 -46.59 6.92 -4.20
N GLN A 114 -45.64 7.71 -4.74
CA GLN A 114 -44.69 7.25 -5.74
C GLN A 114 -43.38 6.83 -5.09
N ASN A 115 -42.83 5.69 -5.48
CA ASN A 115 -41.50 5.29 -5.03
C ASN A 115 -40.42 6.00 -5.84
N VAL A 116 -39.46 6.59 -5.12
CA VAL A 116 -38.31 7.32 -5.66
C VAL A 116 -37.05 6.73 -5.07
N PHE A 117 -36.07 6.50 -5.92
CA PHE A 117 -34.71 6.24 -5.48
C PHE A 117 -34.02 7.57 -5.21
N LEU A 118 -33.54 7.76 -3.98
CA LEU A 118 -32.69 8.86 -3.56
C LEU A 118 -31.31 8.30 -3.23
N GLY A 119 -30.27 8.85 -3.82
CA GLY A 119 -28.91 8.40 -3.57
C GLY A 119 -27.90 9.51 -3.36
N ILE A 120 -26.79 9.13 -2.74
CA ILE A 120 -25.64 9.98 -2.46
C ILE A 120 -24.40 9.23 -2.93
N ILE A 121 -23.67 9.84 -3.85
CA ILE A 121 -22.37 9.37 -4.33
C ILE A 121 -21.29 10.18 -3.61
N ILE A 122 -20.37 9.48 -2.95
CA ILE A 122 -19.21 10.07 -2.28
C ILE A 122 -17.95 9.59 -3.00
N ASP A 123 -17.07 10.52 -3.35
CA ASP A 123 -15.74 10.18 -3.85
C ASP A 123 -14.87 9.72 -2.66
N ILE A 124 -14.53 8.44 -2.64
CA ILE A 124 -13.69 7.81 -1.61
C ILE A 124 -12.28 7.49 -2.14
N THR A 125 -11.86 8.12 -3.24
CA THR A 125 -10.54 7.87 -3.87
C THR A 125 -9.41 8.18 -2.90
N ALA A 126 -9.39 9.38 -2.30
CA ALA A 126 -8.38 9.76 -1.33
C ALA A 126 -8.35 8.79 -0.13
N LYS A 127 -9.53 8.37 0.37
CA LYS A 127 -9.63 7.38 1.45
C LYS A 127 -8.97 6.05 1.04
N LYS A 128 -9.24 5.56 -0.18
CA LYS A 128 -8.65 4.31 -0.70
C LYS A 128 -7.14 4.42 -0.90
N GLU A 129 -6.67 5.56 -1.38
CA GLU A 129 -5.23 5.84 -1.52
C GLU A 129 -4.53 5.87 -0.16
N TYR A 130 -5.13 6.53 0.84
CA TYR A 130 -4.59 6.52 2.20
C TYR A 130 -4.59 5.12 2.82
N GLU A 131 -5.67 4.34 2.65
CA GLU A 131 -5.71 2.93 3.09
C GLU A 131 -4.57 2.12 2.48
N GLN A 132 -4.31 2.27 1.17
CA GLN A 132 -3.22 1.60 0.47
C GLN A 132 -1.83 2.07 0.94
N GLN A 133 -1.66 3.38 1.18
CA GLN A 133 -0.41 3.91 1.72
C GLN A 133 -0.14 3.38 3.13
N ILE A 134 -1.17 3.33 4.00
CA ILE A 134 -1.05 2.75 5.34
C ILE A 134 -0.64 1.28 5.24
N GLU A 135 -1.29 0.50 4.38
CA GLU A 135 -0.92 -0.90 4.16
C GLU A 135 0.52 -1.04 3.66
N TYR A 136 0.93 -0.21 2.70
CA TYR A 136 2.31 -0.18 2.21
C TYR A 136 3.31 0.13 3.33
N MET A 137 3.05 1.17 4.15
CA MET A 137 3.90 1.55 5.29
C MET A 137 3.92 0.49 6.40
N ALA A 138 2.84 -0.29 6.55
CA ALA A 138 2.79 -1.38 7.53
C ALA A 138 3.84 -2.47 7.23
N PHE A 139 4.17 -2.68 5.95
CA PHE A 139 5.04 -3.75 5.48
C PHE A 139 6.34 -3.30 4.80
N ASN A 140 6.53 -2.00 4.56
CA ASN A 140 7.74 -1.46 3.93
C ASN A 140 8.35 -0.35 4.77
N ASP A 141 9.66 -0.24 4.71
CA ASP A 141 10.44 0.88 5.24
C ASP A 141 10.27 2.08 4.31
N THR A 142 9.75 3.19 4.84
CA THR A 142 9.41 4.37 4.05
C THR A 142 10.62 5.11 3.48
N LEU A 143 11.81 4.90 4.07
CA LEU A 143 13.03 5.53 3.61
C LEU A 143 13.62 4.81 2.39
N THR A 144 13.79 3.49 2.49
CA THR A 144 14.50 2.68 1.49
C THR A 144 13.55 1.99 0.50
N GLY A 145 12.26 1.87 0.83
CA GLY A 145 11.29 1.09 0.06
C GLY A 145 11.45 -0.42 0.20
N LEU A 146 12.43 -0.89 0.98
CA LEU A 146 12.59 -2.30 1.31
C LEU A 146 11.44 -2.78 2.19
N PRO A 147 11.12 -4.08 2.18
CA PRO A 147 10.30 -4.68 3.23
C PRO A 147 10.84 -4.34 4.63
N ASN A 148 9.93 -4.10 5.58
CA ASN A 148 10.29 -3.85 6.97
C ASN A 148 10.24 -5.14 7.80
N ARG A 149 10.51 -5.02 9.11
CA ARG A 149 10.42 -6.13 10.07
C ARG A 149 9.08 -6.87 10.03
N ASN A 150 7.95 -6.16 9.90
CA ASN A 150 6.63 -6.78 9.90
C ASN A 150 6.41 -7.67 8.66
N MET A 151 6.93 -7.25 7.50
CA MET A 151 6.87 -8.07 6.29
C MET A 151 7.69 -9.34 6.47
N LEU A 152 8.91 -9.24 7.00
CA LEU A 152 9.75 -10.40 7.28
C LEU A 152 9.04 -11.40 8.22
N SER A 153 8.47 -10.91 9.32
CA SER A 153 7.71 -11.72 10.28
C SER A 153 6.50 -12.40 9.66
N SER A 154 5.77 -11.71 8.78
CA SER A 154 4.61 -12.27 8.05
C SER A 154 5.02 -13.30 6.99
N TYR A 155 6.19 -13.12 6.38
CA TYR A 155 6.71 -14.00 5.34
C TYR A 155 7.36 -15.27 5.89
N PHE A 156 8.13 -15.17 6.98
CA PHE A 156 9.00 -16.22 7.49
C PHE A 156 8.30 -17.58 7.71
N PRO A 157 7.08 -17.66 8.29
CA PRO A 157 6.38 -18.94 8.45
C PRO A 157 6.14 -19.66 7.12
N LYS A 158 5.90 -18.92 6.04
CA LYS A 158 5.72 -19.48 4.69
C LYS A 158 7.05 -20.02 4.13
N ALA A 159 8.16 -19.33 4.40
CA ALA A 159 9.51 -19.75 4.00
C ALA A 159 9.94 -21.04 4.70
N ILE A 160 9.76 -21.12 6.03
CA ILE A 160 10.02 -22.34 6.79
C ILE A 160 9.17 -23.50 6.29
N ALA A 161 7.88 -23.29 6.03
CA ALA A 161 7.02 -24.34 5.49
C ALA A 161 7.52 -24.86 4.13
N ARG A 162 8.08 -24.00 3.27
CA ARG A 162 8.70 -24.43 2.00
C ARG A 162 9.99 -25.22 2.24
N CYS A 163 10.85 -24.74 3.14
CA CYS A 163 12.11 -25.40 3.47
C CYS A 163 11.89 -26.79 4.05
N LYS A 164 10.92 -26.95 4.97
CA LYS A 164 10.51 -28.26 5.52
C LYS A 164 10.05 -29.24 4.42
N ARG A 165 9.27 -28.77 3.43
CA ARG A 165 8.80 -29.63 2.32
C ARG A 165 9.91 -30.03 1.36
N LYS A 166 10.89 -29.16 1.12
CA LYS A 166 11.99 -29.40 0.17
C LYS A 166 13.23 -30.01 0.83
N ASN A 167 13.26 -30.08 2.16
CA ASN A 167 14.44 -30.42 2.94
C ASN A 167 15.66 -29.52 2.60
N THR A 168 15.40 -28.21 2.49
CA THR A 168 16.41 -27.18 2.19
C THR A 168 16.69 -26.33 3.41
N LYS A 169 17.87 -25.70 3.45
CA LYS A 169 18.22 -24.74 4.51
C LYS A 169 17.72 -23.34 4.18
N LEU A 170 17.57 -22.54 5.23
CA LEU A 170 17.32 -21.10 5.16
C LEU A 170 18.35 -20.40 6.03
N ALA A 171 18.79 -19.20 5.66
CA ALA A 171 19.69 -18.41 6.49
C ALA A 171 19.16 -17.00 6.72
N ILE A 172 19.53 -16.44 7.86
CA ILE A 172 19.38 -15.02 8.19
C ILE A 172 20.79 -14.42 8.21
N MET A 173 20.99 -13.37 7.41
CA MET A 173 22.16 -12.49 7.53
C MET A 173 21.72 -11.19 8.19
N TYR A 174 22.27 -10.87 9.35
CA TYR A 174 22.10 -9.59 10.02
C TYR A 174 23.28 -8.68 9.67
N ILE A 175 23.00 -7.47 9.23
CA ILE A 175 23.99 -6.55 8.64
C ILE A 175 23.87 -5.19 9.33
N ASP A 176 24.99 -4.65 9.78
CA ASP A 176 25.12 -3.31 10.38
C ASP A 176 26.15 -2.51 9.59
N LEU A 177 25.87 -1.23 9.30
CA LEU A 177 26.84 -0.36 8.65
C LEU A 177 27.81 0.23 9.67
N ASP A 178 29.08 -0.13 9.55
CA ASP A 178 30.10 0.35 10.45
C ASP A 178 30.22 1.88 10.37
N LYS A 179 30.18 2.55 11.53
CA LYS A 179 30.39 4.00 11.67
C LYS A 179 29.37 4.85 10.89
N PHE A 180 28.19 4.33 10.57
CA PHE A 180 27.13 5.13 9.94
C PHE A 180 26.78 6.39 10.74
N LYS A 181 26.81 6.32 12.08
CA LYS A 181 26.66 7.50 12.94
C LYS A 181 27.64 8.63 12.60
N ASN A 182 28.90 8.31 12.29
CA ASN A 182 29.89 9.32 11.91
C ASN A 182 29.52 10.02 10.59
N VAL A 183 28.86 9.31 9.67
CA VAL A 183 28.34 9.91 8.43
C VAL A 183 27.27 10.93 8.77
N ASN A 184 26.29 10.58 9.60
CA ASN A 184 25.25 11.52 10.05
C ASN A 184 25.84 12.73 10.78
N ASP A 185 26.79 12.49 11.68
CA ASP A 185 27.42 13.55 12.48
C ASP A 185 28.27 14.51 11.62
N THR A 186 28.83 14.02 10.50
CA THR A 186 29.71 14.81 9.62
C THR A 186 28.96 15.50 8.49
N PHE A 187 28.00 14.80 7.86
CA PHE A 187 27.34 15.22 6.62
C PHE A 187 25.84 15.52 6.80
N GLY A 188 25.29 15.28 7.99
CA GLY A 188 23.87 15.46 8.28
C GLY A 188 23.01 14.24 7.92
N HIS A 189 21.81 14.21 8.50
CA HIS A 189 20.87 13.10 8.34
C HIS A 189 20.37 12.92 6.90
N ASP A 190 20.22 13.99 6.12
CA ASP A 190 19.76 13.91 4.73
C ASP A 190 20.74 13.09 3.86
N ILE A 191 22.05 13.28 4.06
CA ILE A 191 23.08 12.49 3.38
C ILE A 191 23.11 11.05 3.90
N GLY A 192 22.92 10.84 5.20
CA GLY A 192 22.76 9.50 5.76
C GLY A 192 21.58 8.75 5.17
N ASP A 193 20.45 9.42 4.98
CA ASP A 193 19.24 8.87 4.37
C ASP A 193 19.46 8.48 2.90
N LEU A 194 20.17 9.33 2.14
CA LEU A 194 20.59 9.01 0.77
C LEU A 194 21.56 7.83 0.72
N LEU A 195 22.47 7.73 1.69
CA LEU A 195 23.38 6.60 1.82
C LEU A 195 22.62 5.30 2.07
N LEU A 196 21.66 5.29 3.00
CA LEU A 196 20.83 4.12 3.29
C LEU A 196 20.03 3.64 2.07
N LYS A 197 19.52 4.58 1.25
CA LYS A 197 18.86 4.24 -0.03
C LYS A 197 19.81 3.56 -1.01
N GLN A 198 21.04 4.07 -1.16
CA GLN A 198 22.03 3.44 -2.05
C GLN A 198 22.53 2.09 -1.52
N VAL A 199 22.70 1.95 -0.20
CA VAL A 199 23.02 0.68 0.46
C VAL A 199 21.93 -0.36 0.18
N ALA A 200 20.66 0.01 0.38
CA ALA A 200 19.52 -0.86 0.08
C ALA A 200 19.56 -1.38 -1.36
N GLN A 201 19.85 -0.50 -2.32
CA GLN A 201 19.98 -0.87 -3.73
C GLN A 201 21.14 -1.85 -3.96
N ARG A 202 22.33 -1.60 -3.38
CA ARG A 202 23.48 -2.51 -3.51
C ARG A 202 23.20 -3.88 -2.88
N LEU A 203 22.48 -3.93 -1.76
CA LEU A 203 22.08 -5.19 -1.13
C LEU A 203 21.12 -5.99 -2.03
N LEU A 204 20.15 -5.34 -2.68
CA LEU A 204 19.25 -5.98 -3.64
C LEU A 204 20.02 -6.56 -4.84
N GLU A 205 21.03 -5.85 -5.34
CA GLU A 205 21.90 -6.32 -6.43
C GLU A 205 22.83 -7.48 -6.00
N CYS A 206 23.07 -7.60 -4.69
CA CYS A 206 23.85 -8.69 -4.12
C CYS A 206 23.05 -9.97 -3.88
N VAL A 207 21.74 -10.02 -4.17
CA VAL A 207 20.90 -11.21 -3.95
C VAL A 207 20.06 -11.54 -5.18
N ARG A 208 19.44 -12.72 -5.21
CA ARG A 208 18.51 -13.10 -6.30
C ARG A 208 17.08 -12.66 -5.97
N GLN A 209 16.22 -12.60 -6.98
CA GLN A 209 14.82 -12.16 -6.86
C GLN A 209 13.98 -12.93 -5.81
N GLY A 210 14.37 -14.16 -5.47
CA GLY A 210 13.67 -14.98 -4.48
C GLY A 210 14.08 -14.74 -3.03
N ASP A 211 15.17 -13.99 -2.81
CA ASP A 211 15.67 -13.66 -1.47
C ASP A 211 15.02 -12.36 -1.00
N ILE A 212 14.95 -12.15 0.31
CA ILE A 212 14.32 -10.96 0.89
C ILE A 212 15.39 -10.12 1.58
N VAL A 213 15.51 -8.86 1.18
CA VAL A 213 16.29 -7.84 1.89
C VAL A 213 15.31 -6.97 2.67
N THR A 214 15.56 -6.77 3.95
CA THR A 214 14.73 -5.94 4.83
C THR A 214 15.56 -4.92 5.56
N ARG A 215 14.98 -3.75 5.86
CA ARG A 215 15.57 -2.80 6.82
C ARG A 215 14.84 -2.94 8.16
N GLN A 216 15.59 -3.14 9.24
CA GLN A 216 15.03 -3.27 10.58
C GLN A 216 14.84 -1.89 11.25
N GLY A 217 15.72 -0.94 10.93
CA GLY A 217 15.72 0.43 11.44
C GLY A 217 17.16 0.95 11.44
N GLY A 218 17.34 2.28 11.52
CA GLY A 218 18.69 2.86 11.55
C GLY A 218 19.56 2.41 10.37
N ASP A 219 20.70 1.82 10.69
CA ASP A 219 21.69 1.23 9.79
C ASP A 219 21.64 -0.31 9.70
N GLU A 220 20.59 -0.92 10.23
CA GLU A 220 20.45 -2.37 10.34
C GLU A 220 19.60 -2.96 9.22
N PHE A 221 20.15 -3.98 8.57
CA PHE A 221 19.50 -4.73 7.50
C PHE A 221 19.50 -6.22 7.81
N VAL A 222 18.46 -6.91 7.36
CA VAL A 222 18.36 -8.37 7.45
C VAL A 222 18.06 -8.96 6.09
N ILE A 223 18.83 -9.97 5.69
CA ILE A 223 18.60 -10.74 4.46
C ILE A 223 18.17 -12.15 4.82
N LEU A 224 17.04 -12.59 4.26
CA LEU A 224 16.55 -13.96 4.33
C LEU A 224 16.84 -14.68 3.02
N LEU A 225 17.60 -15.78 3.12
CA LEU A 225 18.06 -16.59 1.99
C LEU A 225 17.44 -17.98 2.10
N GLU A 226 16.53 -18.34 1.21
CA GLU A 226 15.99 -19.71 1.09
C GLU A 226 16.90 -20.58 0.22
N ASP A 227 16.79 -21.91 0.33
CA ASP A 227 17.48 -22.87 -0.56
C ASP A 227 18.98 -22.56 -0.74
N THR A 228 19.67 -22.56 0.40
CA THR A 228 21.07 -22.11 0.50
C THR A 228 21.95 -23.16 1.19
N ASN A 229 23.26 -22.95 1.13
CA ASN A 229 24.28 -23.74 1.82
C ASN A 229 25.44 -22.83 2.24
N ILE A 230 26.36 -23.35 3.05
CA ILE A 230 27.49 -22.56 3.60
C ILE A 230 28.30 -21.86 2.50
N GLN A 231 28.55 -22.54 1.37
CA GLN A 231 29.32 -21.97 0.25
C GLN A 231 28.60 -20.76 -0.35
N ILE A 232 27.31 -20.89 -0.66
CA ILE A 232 26.47 -19.79 -1.20
C ILE A 232 26.43 -18.62 -0.21
N LEU A 233 26.27 -18.89 1.09
CA LEU A 233 26.24 -17.87 2.13
C LEU A 233 27.57 -17.10 2.20
N GLN A 234 28.70 -17.80 2.13
CA GLN A 234 30.01 -17.15 2.11
C GLN A 234 30.22 -16.28 0.86
N GLU A 235 29.77 -16.74 -0.30
CA GLU A 235 29.86 -15.97 -1.55
C GLU A 235 29.02 -14.69 -1.50
N ILE A 236 27.77 -14.79 -1.02
CA ILE A 236 26.89 -13.63 -0.85
C ILE A 236 27.46 -12.65 0.18
N ALA A 237 27.88 -13.13 1.35
CA ALA A 237 28.44 -12.28 2.40
C ALA A 237 29.70 -11.54 1.92
N LYS A 238 30.64 -12.23 1.25
CA LYS A 238 31.82 -11.60 0.66
C LYS A 238 31.46 -10.56 -0.40
N ARG A 239 30.49 -10.89 -1.27
CA ARG A 239 30.01 -9.95 -2.29
C ARG A 239 29.44 -8.68 -1.64
N ILE A 240 28.60 -8.82 -0.62
CA ILE A 240 28.04 -7.68 0.13
C ILE A 240 29.16 -6.82 0.71
N LEU A 241 30.12 -7.40 1.42
CA LEU A 241 31.22 -6.65 2.03
C LEU A 241 32.01 -5.85 1.00
N VAL A 242 32.33 -6.46 -0.15
CA VAL A 242 33.04 -5.79 -1.26
C VAL A 242 32.20 -4.64 -1.83
N TRP A 243 30.93 -4.89 -2.14
CA TRP A 243 30.06 -3.90 -2.76
C TRP A 243 29.71 -2.74 -1.84
N ILE A 244 29.59 -2.96 -0.54
CA ILE A 244 29.35 -1.88 0.43
C ILE A 244 30.62 -1.05 0.65
N ALA A 245 31.80 -1.67 0.62
CA ALA A 245 33.07 -0.95 0.78
C ALA A 245 33.39 0.00 -0.39
N GLU A 246 32.79 -0.23 -1.57
CA GLU A 246 32.93 0.70 -2.69
C GLU A 246 32.41 2.11 -2.31
N PRO A 247 33.11 3.19 -2.65
CA PRO A 247 32.66 4.52 -2.30
C PRO A 247 31.28 4.86 -2.88
N PHE A 248 30.45 5.54 -2.10
CA PHE A 248 29.17 6.09 -2.51
C PHE A 248 29.39 7.53 -2.97
N ILE A 249 28.89 7.86 -4.15
CA ILE A 249 28.84 9.23 -4.63
C ILE A 249 27.44 9.76 -4.32
N ILE A 250 27.36 10.66 -3.36
CA ILE A 250 26.12 11.27 -2.90
C ILE A 250 26.30 12.77 -3.07
N GLU A 251 25.52 13.34 -3.98
CA GLU A 251 25.69 14.72 -4.46
C GLU A 251 27.10 14.93 -5.04
N MET A 252 27.99 15.63 -4.32
CA MET A 252 29.38 15.87 -4.71
C MET A 252 30.39 15.26 -3.72
N GLU A 253 29.90 14.55 -2.70
CA GLU A 253 30.75 13.94 -1.67
C GLU A 253 31.01 12.46 -1.98
N LYS A 254 32.21 12.02 -1.60
CA LYS A 254 32.63 10.62 -1.69
C LYS A 254 32.65 10.02 -0.29
N ILE A 255 31.68 9.16 0.00
CA ILE A 255 31.48 8.58 1.32
C ILE A 255 31.81 7.10 1.27
N SER A 256 32.67 6.65 2.20
CA SER A 256 33.02 5.24 2.36
C SER A 256 32.51 4.73 3.70
N VAL A 257 31.76 3.65 3.65
CA VAL A 257 31.33 2.87 4.81
C VAL A 257 31.72 1.41 4.61
N SER A 258 31.74 0.65 5.69
CA SER A 258 31.87 -0.80 5.65
C SER A 258 30.66 -1.42 6.34
N ALA A 259 30.57 -2.75 6.34
CA ALA A 259 29.51 -3.46 7.03
C ALA A 259 30.08 -4.65 7.80
N SER A 260 29.43 -4.98 8.91
CA SER A 260 29.64 -6.23 9.63
C SER A 260 28.42 -7.13 9.44
N ILE A 261 28.66 -8.44 9.26
CA ILE A 261 27.60 -9.41 8.93
C ILE A 261 27.63 -10.58 9.90
N GLY A 262 26.51 -10.88 10.53
CA GLY A 262 26.32 -12.10 11.31
C GLY A 262 25.34 -13.05 10.63
N ILE A 263 25.59 -14.34 10.71
CA ILE A 263 24.84 -15.35 9.96
C ILE A 263 24.33 -16.46 10.87
N SER A 264 23.02 -16.73 10.83
CA SER A 264 22.41 -17.90 11.44
C SER A 264 21.67 -18.75 10.40
N ILE A 265 21.50 -20.05 10.68
CA ILE A 265 21.01 -21.02 9.70
C ILE A 265 19.90 -21.89 10.32
N TYR A 266 18.79 -22.01 9.61
CA TYR A 266 17.76 -23.01 9.84
C TYR A 266 18.11 -24.33 9.13
N PRO A 267 17.93 -25.48 9.79
CA PRO A 267 17.40 -25.67 11.16
C PRO A 267 18.45 -25.64 12.28
N GLU A 268 19.73 -25.52 11.98
CA GLU A 268 20.83 -25.74 12.93
C GLU A 268 20.79 -24.82 14.15
N HIS A 269 20.44 -23.55 13.96
CA HIS A 269 20.48 -22.52 15.00
C HIS A 269 19.09 -22.17 15.56
N GLY A 270 18.01 -22.73 15.02
CA GLY A 270 16.64 -22.47 15.47
C GLY A 270 15.58 -22.67 14.40
N GLU A 271 14.32 -22.70 14.81
CA GLU A 271 13.15 -22.89 13.91
C GLU A 271 12.25 -21.64 13.76
N ASP A 272 12.45 -20.62 14.59
CA ASP A 272 11.67 -19.39 14.59
C ASP A 272 12.53 -18.16 14.22
N LEU A 273 11.86 -17.13 13.71
CA LEU A 273 12.53 -15.92 13.20
C LEU A 273 13.28 -15.18 14.31
N ASP A 274 12.69 -15.08 15.50
CA ASP A 274 13.26 -14.29 16.59
C ASP A 274 14.57 -14.93 17.08
N THR A 275 14.59 -16.25 17.24
CA THR A 275 15.81 -17.00 17.58
C THR A 275 16.87 -16.82 16.51
N LEU A 276 16.56 -17.07 15.23
CA LEU A 276 17.56 -16.95 14.16
C LEU A 276 18.09 -15.52 14.01
N THR A 277 17.22 -14.51 14.11
CA THR A 277 17.61 -13.10 14.01
C THR A 277 18.51 -12.71 15.17
N ARG A 278 18.15 -13.07 16.41
CA ARG A 278 18.97 -12.80 17.59
C ARG A 278 20.36 -13.45 17.50
N LEU A 279 20.44 -14.70 17.05
CA LEU A 279 21.73 -15.40 16.92
C LEU A 279 22.60 -14.81 15.80
N ALA A 280 21.98 -14.35 14.70
CA ALA A 280 22.68 -13.64 13.65
C ALA A 280 23.20 -12.28 14.15
N ASP A 281 22.39 -11.54 14.91
CA ASP A 281 22.80 -10.28 15.55
C ASP A 281 23.97 -10.48 16.53
N GLU A 282 23.91 -11.50 17.39
CA GLU A 282 25.02 -11.86 18.29
C GLU A 282 26.32 -12.15 17.52
N ALA A 283 26.25 -12.90 16.42
CA ALA A 283 27.41 -13.16 15.56
C ALA A 283 27.92 -11.89 14.85
N MET A 284 27.02 -11.00 14.45
CA MET A 284 27.38 -9.71 13.83
C MET A 284 28.11 -8.83 14.85
N PHE A 285 27.60 -8.77 16.08
CA PHE A 285 28.17 -7.98 17.16
C PHE A 285 29.61 -8.41 17.48
N GLU A 286 29.91 -9.72 17.48
CA GLU A 286 31.27 -10.24 17.67
C GLU A 286 32.27 -9.72 16.62
N CYS A 287 31.79 -9.37 15.42
CA CYS A 287 32.62 -8.89 14.32
C CYS A 287 32.36 -7.41 13.95
N LYS A 288 31.64 -6.66 14.80
CA LYS A 288 31.33 -5.25 14.58
C LYS A 288 32.61 -4.42 14.41
N ALA A 289 32.61 -3.47 13.47
CA ALA A 289 33.77 -2.63 13.12
C ALA A 289 35.00 -3.38 12.60
N SER A 290 34.89 -4.68 12.32
CA SER A 290 35.96 -5.48 11.68
C SER A 290 35.73 -5.67 10.19
N SER A 291 34.57 -5.27 9.66
CA SER A 291 34.23 -5.35 8.23
C SER A 291 34.33 -6.77 7.66
N ILE A 292 33.91 -7.75 8.45
CA ILE A 292 33.91 -9.18 8.11
C ILE A 292 32.51 -9.77 8.31
N TYR A 293 32.36 -11.03 7.91
CA TYR A 293 31.20 -11.83 8.25
C TYR A 293 31.56 -12.92 9.27
N GLN A 294 30.60 -13.30 10.11
CA GLN A 294 30.74 -14.34 11.12
C GLN A 294 29.51 -15.23 11.15
N PHE A 295 29.70 -16.54 11.10
CA PHE A 295 28.61 -17.49 11.41
C PHE A 295 28.47 -17.61 12.92
N TYR A 296 27.23 -17.69 13.39
CA TYR A 296 26.93 -18.09 14.76
C TYR A 296 27.48 -19.51 15.02
N LYS A 297 28.01 -19.73 16.23
CA LYS A 297 28.73 -20.94 16.63
C LYS A 297 27.87 -21.90 17.46
#